data_AF-A0A0F9WKS5-F1
#
_entry.id   AF-A0A0F9WKS5-F1
#
_cell.length_a   1.000
_cell.length_b   1.000
_cell.length_c   1.000
_cell.angle_alpha   90.00
_cell.angle_beta   90.00
_cell.angle_gamma   90.00
#
_symmetry.space_group_name_H-M   'P 1'
#
loop_
_entity.id
_entity.type
_entity.pdbx_description
1 polymer ?
#
loop_
_entity_poly.entity_id
_entity_poly.type
_entity_poly.pdbx_seq_one_letter_code
_entity_poly.pdbx_strand_id
1 'polypeptide(L)' 'MERIVKILVERDNMSEEDAREKFSEAKYELNLLLITGGILDTDTFCEEHFGLEPDYLNDLLMPGSGQRVQ' A
#
# COMPACT_ATOMS: atom_id res chain seq x y z
N MET A 1 -2.46 11.00 5.74
CA MET A 1 -3.00 10.43 4.50
C MET A 1 -1.86 9.70 3.83
N GLU A 2 -2.00 8.40 3.67
CA GLU A 2 -1.05 7.52 2.99
C GLU A 2 -0.78 7.99 1.55
N ARG A 3 0.46 7.84 1.06
CA ARG A 3 0.81 8.23 -0.31
C ARG A 3 0.04 7.39 -1.31
N ILE A 4 -0.13 6.09 -1.03
CA ILE A 4 -0.89 5.19 -1.89
C ILE A 4 -2.33 5.65 -2.02
N VAL A 5 -3.01 5.93 -0.90
CA VAL A 5 -4.40 6.39 -0.91
C VAL A 5 -4.55 7.67 -1.74
N LYS A 6 -3.62 8.62 -1.57
CA LYS A 6 -3.64 9.86 -2.36
C LYS A 6 -3.48 9.59 -3.86
N ILE A 7 -2.54 8.73 -4.25
CA ILE A 7 -2.29 8.40 -5.66
C ILE A 7 -3.48 7.69 -6.27
N LEU A 8 -4.09 6.75 -5.56
CA LEU A 8 -5.27 6.04 -6.04
C LEU A 8 -6.43 7.02 -6.29
N VAL A 9 -6.69 7.94 -5.36
CA VAL A 9 -7.72 8.99 -5.54
C VAL A 9 -7.40 9.88 -6.75
N GLU A 10 -6.17 10.36 -6.88
CA GLU A 10 -5.79 11.31 -7.94
C GLU A 10 -5.66 10.64 -9.33
N ARG A 11 -5.13 9.42 -9.40
CA ARG A 11 -4.83 8.70 -10.65
C ARG A 11 -6.01 7.84 -11.12
N ASP A 12 -6.61 7.07 -10.23
CA ASP A 12 -7.69 6.13 -10.55
C ASP A 12 -9.09 6.77 -10.43
N ASN A 13 -9.16 8.06 -10.03
CA ASN A 13 -10.42 8.80 -9.84
C ASN A 13 -11.38 8.10 -8.86
N MET A 14 -10.84 7.35 -7.90
CA MET A 14 -11.63 6.68 -6.87
C MET A 14 -11.86 7.59 -5.67
N SER A 15 -12.91 7.28 -4.91
CA SER A 15 -13.20 7.97 -3.65
C SER A 15 -12.12 7.68 -2.61
N GLU A 16 -11.91 8.61 -1.67
CA GLU A 16 -11.00 8.38 -0.55
C GLU A 16 -11.37 7.12 0.25
N GLU A 17 -12.67 6.85 0.40
CA GLU A 17 -13.16 5.66 1.10
C GLU A 17 -12.77 4.37 0.37
N ASP A 18 -13.03 4.24 -0.93
CA ASP A 18 -12.58 3.10 -1.76
C ASP A 18 -11.06 2.93 -1.72
N ALA A 19 -10.30 4.03 -1.82
CA ALA A 19 -8.84 3.99 -1.76
C ALA A 19 -8.32 3.49 -0.41
N ARG A 20 -8.94 3.92 0.69
CA ARG A 20 -8.62 3.46 2.05
C ARG A 20 -9.02 2.01 2.27
N GLU A 21 -10.17 1.58 1.74
CA GLU A 21 -10.60 0.19 1.81
C GLU A 21 -9.57 -0.71 1.11
N LYS A 22 -9.24 -0.38 -0.13
CA LYS A 22 -8.23 -1.09 -0.93
C LYS A 22 -6.85 -1.12 -0.27
N PHE A 23 -6.44 0.00 0.33
CA PHE A 23 -5.19 0.05 1.11
C PHE A 23 -5.25 -0.86 2.35
N SER A 24 -6.36 -0.84 3.08
CA SER A 24 -6.56 -1.66 4.27
C SER A 24 -6.57 -3.15 3.95
N GLU A 25 -7.20 -3.55 2.84
CA GLU A 25 -7.22 -4.94 2.36
C GLU A 25 -5.81 -5.44 2.04
N ALA A 26 -5.07 -4.73 1.19
CA ALA A 26 -3.71 -5.12 0.84
C ALA A 26 -2.80 -5.15 2.08
N LYS A 27 -2.97 -4.20 3.01
CA LYS A 27 -2.22 -4.20 4.27
C LYS A 27 -2.54 -5.42 5.13
N TYR A 28 -3.80 -5.85 5.17
CA TYR A 28 -4.20 -7.05 5.89
C TYR A 28 -3.57 -8.29 5.27
N GLU A 29 -3.59 -8.43 3.94
CA GLU A 29 -2.95 -9.54 3.23
C GLU A 29 -1.44 -9.56 3.45
N LEU A 30 -0.79 -8.39 3.36
CA LEU A 30 0.63 -8.24 3.66
C LEU A 30 0.96 -8.69 5.09
N ASN A 31 0.16 -8.26 6.08
CA ASN A 31 0.35 -8.70 7.46
C ASN A 31 0.13 -10.20 7.62
N LEU A 32 -0.88 -10.77 6.95
CA LEU A 32 -1.15 -12.19 6.98
C LEU A 32 0.04 -12.99 6.42
N LEU A 33 0.63 -12.56 5.32
CA LEU A 33 1.84 -13.16 4.74
C LEU A 33 3.03 -13.08 5.72
N LEU A 34 3.24 -11.93 6.37
CA LEU A 34 4.30 -11.75 7.36
C LEU A 34 4.12 -12.64 8.59
N ILE A 35 2.88 -12.80 9.07
CA ILE A 35 2.55 -13.64 10.24
C ILE A 35 2.66 -15.12 9.90
N THR A 36 2.20 -15.52 8.73
CA THR A 36 2.22 -16.93 8.29
C THR A 36 3.58 -17.37 7.75
N GLY A 37 4.52 -16.44 7.55
CA GLY A 37 5.82 -16.70 6.91
C GLY A 37 5.67 -17.04 5.43
N GLY A 38 4.61 -16.55 4.79
CA GLY A 38 4.38 -16.70 3.35
C GLY A 38 5.44 -15.98 2.53
N ILE A 39 5.59 -16.40 1.26
CA ILE A 39 6.47 -15.72 0.31
C ILE A 39 5.78 -14.43 -0.11
N LEU A 40 6.33 -13.30 0.33
CA LEU A 40 5.95 -11.98 -0.14
C LEU A 40 6.84 -11.60 -1.32
N ASP A 41 6.26 -11.52 -2.51
CA ASP A 41 6.96 -10.94 -3.66
C ASP A 41 6.73 -9.43 -3.68
N THR A 42 7.71 -8.70 -3.16
CA THR A 42 7.60 -7.25 -2.99
C THR A 42 7.54 -6.49 -4.31
N ASP A 43 8.10 -7.07 -5.38
CA ASP A 43 8.19 -6.45 -6.70
C ASP A 43 6.80 -6.41 -7.36
N THR A 44 6.07 -7.52 -7.28
CA THR A 44 4.73 -7.65 -7.87
C THR A 44 3.60 -7.20 -6.95
N PHE A 45 3.76 -7.26 -5.62
CA PHE A 45 2.65 -6.98 -4.69
C PHE A 45 2.01 -5.60 -4.90
N CYS A 46 2.81 -4.54 -5.02
CA CYS A 46 2.28 -3.20 -5.26
C CYS A 46 1.72 -3.02 -6.67
N GLU A 47 2.28 -3.71 -7.65
CA GLU A 47 1.79 -3.68 -9.02
C GLU A 47 0.43 -4.38 -9.12
N GLU A 48 0.26 -5.54 -8.51
CA GLU A 48 -0.98 -6.31 -8.56
C GLU A 48 -2.11 -5.64 -7.76
N HIS A 49 -1.82 -5.14 -6.55
CA HIS A 49 -2.85 -4.50 -5.72
C HIS A 49 -3.19 -3.07 -6.19
N PHE A 50 -2.18 -2.28 -6.58
CA PHE A 50 -2.34 -0.85 -6.80
C PHE A 50 -1.91 -0.39 -8.18
N GLY A 51 -1.29 -1.23 -9.00
CA GLY A 51 -0.64 -0.79 -10.25
C GLY A 51 0.47 0.22 -9.98
N LEU A 52 1.15 0.12 -8.83
CA LEU A 52 2.20 1.03 -8.42
C LEU A 52 3.53 0.32 -8.30
N GLU A 53 4.61 1.09 -8.40
CA GLU A 53 5.95 0.59 -8.19
C GLU A 53 6.14 0.03 -6.76
N PRO A 54 7.05 -0.94 -6.57
CA PRO A 54 7.31 -1.55 -5.27
C PRO A 54 7.87 -0.58 -4.23
N ASP A 55 8.32 0.61 -4.62
CA ASP A 55 8.77 1.68 -3.69
C ASP A 55 7.66 2.08 -2.70
N TYR A 56 6.40 1.99 -3.14
CA TYR A 56 5.23 2.27 -2.31
C TYR A 56 4.95 1.18 -1.27
N LEU A 57 5.57 0.00 -1.36
CA LEU A 57 5.39 -1.07 -0.38
C LEU A 57 5.76 -0.63 1.05
N ASN A 58 6.74 0.26 1.17
CA ASN A 58 7.16 0.82 2.45
C ASN A 58 6.02 1.62 3.14
N ASP A 59 5.10 2.21 2.37
CA ASP A 59 3.94 2.94 2.89
C ASP A 59 2.95 1.97 3.57
N LEU A 60 2.87 0.71 3.11
CA LEU A 60 2.07 -0.36 3.71
C LEU A 60 2.72 -0.94 4.97
N LEU A 61 4.03 -1.15 4.94
CA LEU A 61 4.82 -1.71 6.05
C LEU A 61 4.98 -0.71 7.20
N MET A 62 5.15 0.58 6.87
CA MET A 62 5.36 1.66 7.83
C MET A 62 4.36 2.81 7.62
N PRO A 63 3.09 2.61 8.00
CA PRO A 63 2.05 3.64 7.88
C PRO A 63 2.32 4.73 8.93
N GLY A 64 3.04 5.79 8.54
CA GLY A 64 3.38 6.89 9.44
C GLY A 64 4.77 7.50 9.24
N SER A 65 5.64 6.87 8.45
CA SER A 65 6.89 7.50 7.99
C SER A 65 6.60 8.42 6.81
N GLY A 66 5.78 9.44 7.05
CA GLY A 66 5.97 10.70 6.34
C GLY A 66 7.43 11.07 6.59
N GLN A 67 8.24 11.02 5.53
CA GLN A 67 9.64 11.44 5.48
C GLN A 67 9.80 12.63 6.44
N ARG A 68 10.32 12.39 7.66
CA ARG A 68 10.88 13.46 8.47
C ARG A 68 12.23 13.76 7.84
N VAL A 69 12.19 14.38 6.67
CA VAL A 69 13.32 15.13 6.17
C VAL A 69 13.46 16.31 7.14
N GLN A 70 14.44 16.21 8.03
CA GLN A 70 15.00 17.39 8.69
C GLN A 70 16.00 18.03 7.74
#